data_AF-A0A2H0Q2U2-F1
#
_entry.id   AF-A0A2H0Q2U2-F1
#
_cell.length_a   1.000
_cell.length_b   1.000
_cell.length_c   1.000
_cell.angle_alpha   90.00
_cell.angle_beta   90.00
_cell.angle_gamma   90.00
#
_symmetry.space_group_name_H-M   'P 1'
#
loop_
_entity.id
_entity.type
_entity.pdbx_description
1 polymer ?
#
loop_
_entity_poly.entity_id
_entity_poly.type
_entity_poly.pdbx_seq_one_letter_code
_entity_poly.pdbx_strand_id
1 'polypeptide(L)'
;MSNRAQDIVVITTGGTIEKTYDESDGSLANRESVIKARIMSRLRLPYTGLQVFSVMSKDSLFMTDDDRSLLIQFIKAQLEKNIPIVILHGTDTMAISAERCFQDIKDPKVPIVFTGAMKPLGFEDSDALQNVTEALLASKLVSPGIYLSFHGRVFKVPGVKKNRDRGTFEQVE
;
A
#
# COMPACT_ATOMS: atom_id res chain seq x y z
N MET A 1 14.27 21.75 -4.22
CA MET A 1 14.09 20.28 -4.20
C MET A 1 15.11 19.69 -5.15
N SER A 2 15.81 18.62 -4.76
CA SER A 2 16.86 17.99 -5.58
C SER A 2 16.22 17.15 -6.69
N ASN A 3 16.74 17.21 -7.92
CA ASN A 3 16.32 16.37 -9.05
C ASN A 3 16.89 14.93 -8.98
N ARG A 4 17.33 14.50 -7.80
CA ARG A 4 17.85 13.14 -7.59
C ARG A 4 16.68 12.17 -7.53
N ALA A 5 16.82 11.04 -8.23
CA ALA A 5 15.86 9.94 -8.10
C ALA A 5 15.76 9.52 -6.63
N GLN A 6 14.52 9.39 -6.16
CA GLN A 6 14.22 8.95 -4.80
C GLN A 6 13.57 7.58 -4.87
N ASP A 7 14.12 6.63 -4.14
CA ASP A 7 13.54 5.30 -4.05
C ASP A 7 12.28 5.30 -3.17
N ILE A 8 11.36 4.39 -3.45
CA ILE A 8 10.23 4.05 -2.60
C ILE A 8 10.17 2.52 -2.50
N VAL A 9 9.98 2.01 -1.28
CA VAL A 9 9.67 0.61 -1.05
C VAL A 9 8.18 0.41 -1.21
N VAL A 10 7.76 -0.49 -2.09
CA VAL A 10 6.35 -0.86 -2.26
C VAL A 10 6.17 -2.28 -1.73
N ILE A 11 5.29 -2.43 -0.74
CA ILE A 11 4.96 -3.72 -0.14
C ILE A 11 3.54 -4.09 -0.55
N THR A 12 3.33 -5.27 -1.11
CA THR A 12 1.99 -5.83 -1.31
C THR A 12 1.67 -6.90 -0.28
N THR A 13 0.43 -6.92 0.21
CA THR A 13 -0.15 -8.02 0.98
C THR A 13 -1.12 -8.88 0.16
N GLY A 14 -1.24 -8.56 -1.13
CA GLY A 14 -2.29 -9.04 -2.02
C GLY A 14 -3.68 -8.51 -1.71
N GLY A 15 -4.68 -9.07 -2.41
CA GLY A 15 -6.08 -8.63 -2.38
C GLY A 15 -6.54 -7.99 -3.68
N THR A 16 -7.66 -7.26 -3.64
CA THR A 16 -8.46 -6.76 -4.78
C THR A 16 -7.65 -6.26 -5.99
N ILE A 17 -6.55 -5.53 -5.82
CA ILE A 17 -5.70 -5.05 -6.92
C ILE A 17 -5.12 -6.23 -7.76
N GLU A 18 -4.86 -7.37 -7.13
CA GLU A 18 -4.25 -8.57 -7.71
C GLU A 18 -5.26 -9.65 -8.15
N LYS A 19 -6.58 -9.42 -8.00
CA LYS A 19 -7.60 -10.40 -8.42
C LYS A 19 -7.63 -10.53 -9.94
N THR A 20 -6.72 -11.33 -10.48
CA THR A 20 -6.84 -11.99 -11.77
C THR A 20 -7.50 -13.34 -11.56
N TYR A 21 -8.60 -13.55 -12.27
CA TYR A 21 -9.09 -14.89 -12.55
C TYR A 21 -8.01 -15.56 -13.42
N ASP A 22 -7.12 -16.32 -12.80
CA ASP A 22 -6.23 -17.26 -13.49
C ASP A 22 -6.27 -18.55 -12.67
N GLU A 23 -6.97 -19.55 -13.19
CA GLU A 23 -7.19 -20.84 -12.53
C GLU A 23 -5.92 -21.72 -12.47
N SER A 24 -4.75 -21.20 -12.87
CA SER A 24 -3.61 -22.04 -13.23
C SER A 24 -2.20 -21.57 -12.82
N ASP A 25 -2.00 -20.67 -11.85
CA ASP A 25 -0.60 -20.41 -11.42
C ASP A 25 -0.39 -20.27 -9.89
N GLY A 26 0.01 -21.39 -9.30
CA GLY A 26 0.35 -21.57 -7.90
C GLY A 26 1.81 -21.21 -7.55
N SER A 27 2.34 -20.09 -8.03
CA SER A 27 3.70 -19.67 -7.67
C SER A 27 3.76 -18.21 -7.16
N LEU A 28 4.18 -18.05 -5.90
CA LEU A 28 4.43 -16.74 -5.24
C LEU A 28 5.51 -15.92 -5.96
N ALA A 29 6.44 -16.56 -6.67
CA ALA A 29 7.57 -15.91 -7.34
C ALA A 29 7.18 -15.08 -8.58
N ASN A 30 6.03 -15.37 -9.23
CA ASN A 30 5.57 -14.61 -10.39
C ASN A 30 4.83 -13.30 -10.02
N ARG A 31 4.47 -13.08 -8.75
CA ARG A 31 3.52 -12.01 -8.36
C ARG A 31 4.14 -10.63 -8.22
N GLU A 32 5.38 -10.54 -7.74
CA GLU A 32 6.15 -9.27 -7.76
C GLU A 32 6.29 -8.74 -9.19
N SER A 33 6.50 -9.65 -10.14
CA SER A 33 6.56 -9.35 -11.58
C SER A 33 5.22 -8.84 -12.09
N VAL A 34 4.08 -9.38 -11.63
CA VAL A 34 2.74 -8.94 -12.06
C VAL A 34 2.39 -7.52 -11.62
N ILE A 35 2.62 -7.14 -10.36
CA ILE A 35 2.37 -5.75 -9.92
C ILE A 35 3.27 -4.77 -10.67
N LYS A 36 4.56 -5.13 -10.79
CA LYS A 36 5.52 -4.35 -11.55
C LYS A 36 5.10 -4.25 -13.03
N ALA A 37 4.58 -5.32 -13.60
CA ALA A 37 4.13 -5.34 -15.00
C ALA A 37 2.76 -4.68 -15.23
N ARG A 38 1.88 -4.57 -14.22
CA ARG A 38 0.51 -4.05 -14.42
C ARG A 38 0.30 -2.62 -13.96
N ILE A 39 0.81 -2.28 -12.77
CA ILE A 39 0.70 -0.91 -12.25
C ILE A 39 1.91 -0.12 -12.71
N MET A 40 3.11 -0.67 -12.52
CA MET A 40 4.31 0.12 -12.71
C MET A 40 4.66 0.37 -14.18
N SER A 41 4.27 -0.53 -15.08
CA SER A 41 4.38 -0.29 -16.52
C SER A 41 3.49 0.85 -17.03
N ARG A 42 2.40 1.17 -16.30
CA ARG A 42 1.46 2.25 -16.65
C ARG A 42 1.89 3.61 -16.09
N LEU A 43 2.93 3.64 -15.26
CA LEU A 43 3.43 4.86 -14.62
C LEU A 43 4.77 5.28 -15.22
N ARG A 44 4.88 6.57 -15.57
CA ARG A 44 6.15 7.17 -16.03
C ARG A 44 6.79 7.92 -14.87
N LEU A 45 7.75 7.29 -14.20
CA LEU A 45 8.39 7.80 -12.97
C LEU A 45 9.90 8.06 -13.13
N PRO A 46 10.33 9.08 -13.90
CA PRO A 46 11.75 9.32 -14.19
C PRO A 46 12.60 9.67 -12.94
N TYR A 47 11.97 10.08 -11.85
CA TYR A 47 12.63 10.46 -10.59
C TYR A 47 12.22 9.56 -9.41
N THR A 48 11.70 8.38 -9.68
CA THR A 48 11.29 7.42 -8.64
C THR A 48 11.75 6.02 -8.97
N GLY A 49 12.68 5.49 -8.18
CA GLY A 49 13.00 4.06 -8.20
C GLY A 49 12.04 3.30 -7.29
N LEU A 50 11.55 2.14 -7.71
CA LEU A 50 10.69 1.32 -6.86
C LEU A 50 11.33 -0.02 -6.52
N GLN A 51 11.31 -0.34 -5.24
CA GLN A 51 11.66 -1.66 -4.71
C GLN A 51 10.37 -2.36 -4.29
N VAL A 52 9.88 -3.29 -5.11
CA VAL A 52 8.59 -3.96 -4.87
C VAL A 52 8.84 -5.30 -4.18
N PHE A 53 8.09 -5.56 -3.10
CA PHE A 53 8.16 -6.80 -2.33
C PHE A 53 6.75 -7.36 -2.11
N SER A 54 6.61 -8.67 -2.22
CA SER A 54 5.38 -9.38 -1.87
C SER A 54 5.53 -10.09 -0.53
N VAL A 55 4.84 -9.61 0.50
CA VAL A 55 4.89 -10.24 1.85
C VAL A 55 3.93 -11.42 1.94
N MET A 56 2.76 -11.30 1.32
CA MET A 56 1.74 -12.34 1.28
C MET A 56 0.75 -12.08 0.15
N SER A 57 -0.20 -12.99 -0.04
CA SER A 57 -1.28 -12.83 -1.00
C SER A 57 -2.60 -13.31 -0.39
N LYS A 58 -3.18 -12.47 0.46
CA LYS A 58 -4.40 -12.82 1.19
C LYS A 58 -5.48 -11.76 0.97
N ASP A 59 -6.72 -12.19 0.81
CA ASP A 59 -7.84 -11.25 0.86
C ASP A 59 -7.87 -10.63 2.27
N SER A 60 -7.99 -9.30 2.34
CA SER A 60 -7.97 -8.56 3.60
C SER A 60 -9.05 -9.01 4.58
N LEU A 61 -10.16 -9.57 4.08
CA LEU A 61 -11.23 -10.14 4.91
C LEU A 61 -10.77 -11.37 5.73
N PHE A 62 -9.75 -12.08 5.26
CA PHE A 62 -9.19 -13.25 5.94
C PHE A 62 -7.88 -12.97 6.66
N MET A 63 -7.39 -11.72 6.64
CA MET A 63 -6.14 -11.34 7.30
C MET A 63 -6.26 -11.43 8.83
N THR A 64 -5.40 -12.25 9.43
CA THR A 64 -5.32 -12.46 10.88
C THR A 64 -4.31 -11.51 11.52
N ASP A 65 -4.23 -11.51 12.85
CA ASP A 65 -3.25 -10.70 13.57
C ASP A 65 -1.82 -11.20 13.40
N ASP A 66 -1.63 -12.50 13.13
CA ASP A 66 -0.32 -13.07 12.77
C ASP A 66 0.14 -12.55 11.41
N ASP A 67 -0.77 -12.45 10.44
CA ASP A 67 -0.48 -11.86 9.13
C ASP A 67 -0.08 -10.37 9.29
N ARG A 68 -0.80 -9.62 10.13
CA ARG A 68 -0.45 -8.21 10.42
C ARG A 68 0.91 -8.11 11.10
N SER A 69 1.21 -9.02 12.01
CA SER A 69 2.50 -9.07 12.71
C SER A 69 3.64 -9.36 11.73
N LEU A 70 3.45 -10.27 10.77
CA LEU A 70 4.39 -10.53 9.69
C LEU A 70 4.62 -9.29 8.82
N LEU A 71 3.56 -8.60 8.41
CA LEU A 71 3.65 -7.34 7.66
C LEU A 71 4.46 -6.29 8.44
N ILE A 72 4.17 -6.11 9.74
CA ILE A 72 4.86 -5.13 10.58
C ILE A 72 6.34 -5.47 10.76
N GLN A 73 6.69 -6.74 10.94
CA GLN A 73 8.08 -7.19 10.99
C GLN A 73 8.81 -6.86 9.68
N PHE A 74 8.16 -7.10 8.54
CA PHE A 74 8.74 -6.75 7.24
C PHE A 74 8.91 -5.23 7.08
N ILE A 75 7.92 -4.43 7.47
CA ILE A 75 8.02 -2.96 7.46
C ILE A 75 9.19 -2.50 8.31
N LYS A 76 9.34 -3.03 9.53
CA LYS A 76 10.46 -2.70 10.44
C LYS A 76 11.81 -2.98 9.80
N ALA A 77 11.98 -4.12 9.14
CA ALA A 77 13.20 -4.44 8.41
C ALA A 77 13.49 -3.46 7.25
N GLN A 78 12.45 -2.99 6.54
CA GLN A 78 12.64 -2.01 5.45
C GLN A 78 12.91 -0.59 5.97
N LEU A 79 12.42 -0.24 7.16
CA LEU A 79 12.66 1.08 7.76
C LEU A 79 14.15 1.36 8.02
N GLU A 80 14.99 0.33 8.18
CA GLU A 80 16.44 0.47 8.33
C GLU A 80 17.09 1.14 7.11
N LYS A 81 16.46 1.05 5.92
CA LYS A 81 16.95 1.69 4.69
C LYS A 81 16.70 3.21 4.67
N ASN A 82 15.86 3.73 5.56
CA ASN A 82 15.44 5.13 5.58
C ASN A 82 14.84 5.61 4.24
N ILE A 83 14.05 4.75 3.60
CA ILE A 83 13.35 4.99 2.33
C ILE A 83 11.83 4.97 2.60
N PRO A 84 11.01 5.90 2.05
CA PRO A 84 9.56 5.88 2.21
C PRO A 84 8.94 4.55 1.77
N ILE A 85 7.86 4.17 2.46
CA ILE A 85 7.19 2.88 2.25
C ILE A 85 5.75 3.12 1.81
N VAL A 86 5.32 2.48 0.74
CA VAL A 86 3.92 2.39 0.30
C VAL A 86 3.44 0.95 0.44
N ILE A 87 2.28 0.75 1.06
CA ILE A 87 1.72 -0.57 1.32
C ILE A 87 0.43 -0.72 0.52
N LEU A 88 0.43 -1.64 -0.44
CA LEU A 88 -0.75 -2.06 -1.20
C LEU A 88 -1.48 -3.13 -0.39
N HIS A 89 -2.69 -2.80 0.05
CA HIS A 89 -3.47 -3.62 0.96
C HIS A 89 -4.94 -3.72 0.51
N GLY A 90 -5.61 -4.82 0.82
CA GLY A 90 -7.06 -4.94 0.63
C GLY A 90 -7.83 -3.97 1.54
N THR A 91 -8.87 -3.32 1.02
CA THR A 91 -9.51 -2.18 1.69
C THR A 91 -10.31 -2.55 2.94
N ASP A 92 -10.78 -3.78 3.07
CA ASP A 92 -11.69 -4.16 4.17
C ASP A 92 -11.06 -4.08 5.55
N THR A 93 -9.77 -4.43 5.67
CA THR A 93 -9.04 -4.41 6.95
C THR A 93 -7.82 -3.49 6.94
N MET A 94 -7.63 -2.69 5.88
CA MET A 94 -6.49 -1.75 5.76
C MET A 94 -6.38 -0.79 6.94
N ALA A 95 -7.50 -0.20 7.38
CA ALA A 95 -7.51 0.70 8.53
C ALA A 95 -7.05 0.00 9.82
N ILE A 96 -7.45 -1.26 10.02
CA ILE A 96 -7.05 -2.08 11.17
C ILE A 96 -5.55 -2.37 11.12
N SER A 97 -5.03 -2.77 9.95
CA SER A 97 -3.59 -3.02 9.77
C SER A 97 -2.75 -1.76 9.97
N ALA A 98 -3.24 -0.60 9.51
CA ALA A 98 -2.56 0.68 9.69
C ALA A 98 -2.54 1.12 11.17
N GLU A 99 -3.66 0.96 11.88
CA GLU A 99 -3.76 1.23 13.32
C GLU A 99 -2.81 0.34 14.13
N ARG A 100 -2.75 -0.96 13.81
CA ARG A 100 -1.81 -1.89 14.44
C ARG A 100 -0.35 -1.51 14.15
N CYS A 101 -0.06 -1.06 12.94
CA CYS A 101 1.25 -0.54 12.57
C CYS A 101 1.64 0.70 13.39
N PHE A 102 0.70 1.62 13.63
CA PHE A 102 0.89 2.79 14.51
C PHE A 102 1.12 2.42 15.98
N GLN A 103 0.49 1.34 16.45
CA GLN A 103 0.73 0.82 17.79
C GLN A 103 2.15 0.24 17.91
N ASP A 104 2.62 -0.49 16.90
CA ASP A 104 3.88 -1.25 16.96
C ASP A 104 5.13 -0.51 16.45
N ILE A 105 4.98 0.56 15.68
CA ILE A 105 6.07 1.38 15.10
C ILE A 105 5.98 2.80 15.65
N LYS A 106 6.86 3.13 16.60
CA LYS A 106 6.95 4.47 17.19
C LYS A 106 7.97 5.33 16.44
N ASP A 107 7.58 6.58 16.17
CA ASP A 107 8.42 7.62 15.56
C ASP A 107 9.19 7.18 14.30
N PRO A 108 8.50 6.65 13.26
CA PRO A 108 9.16 6.28 12.02
C PRO A 108 9.88 7.49 11.43
N LYS A 109 11.07 7.25 10.84
CA LYS A 109 11.90 8.32 10.25
C LYS A 109 11.54 8.65 8.80
N VAL A 110 10.64 7.86 8.21
CA VAL A 110 10.10 8.04 6.87
C VAL A 110 8.58 7.85 6.86
N PRO A 111 7.87 8.34 5.83
CA PRO A 111 6.46 8.05 5.65
C PRO A 111 6.20 6.57 5.36
N ILE A 112 5.13 6.04 5.98
CA ILE A 112 4.55 4.74 5.69
C ILE A 112 3.11 5.00 5.23
N VAL A 113 2.80 4.76 3.96
CA VAL A 113 1.50 5.11 3.36
C VAL A 113 0.77 3.85 2.91
N PHE A 114 -0.34 3.54 3.56
CA PHE A 114 -1.25 2.48 3.13
C PHE A 114 -2.15 2.97 1.99
N THR A 115 -2.41 2.10 1.03
CA THR A 115 -3.36 2.35 -0.06
C THR A 115 -3.90 1.04 -0.62
N GLY A 116 -4.89 1.11 -1.50
CA GLY A 116 -5.53 -0.04 -2.11
C GLY A 116 -6.50 0.40 -3.19
N ALA A 117 -7.48 -0.44 -3.51
CA ALA A 117 -8.52 -0.13 -4.47
C ALA A 117 -9.85 -0.75 -4.07
N MET A 118 -10.95 -0.05 -4.34
CA MET A 118 -12.29 -0.62 -4.25
C MET A 118 -12.56 -1.58 -5.42
N LYS A 119 -11.98 -1.30 -6.60
CA LYS A 119 -12.12 -2.13 -7.79
C LYS A 119 -10.76 -2.69 -8.26
N PRO A 120 -10.67 -4.00 -8.57
CA PRO A 120 -9.44 -4.63 -9.03
C PRO A 120 -8.78 -3.95 -10.22
N LEU A 121 -7.45 -4.04 -10.29
CA LEU A 121 -6.67 -3.57 -11.43
C LEU A 121 -6.89 -4.51 -12.62
N GLY A 122 -7.84 -4.15 -13.47
CA GLY A 122 -8.29 -4.97 -14.61
C GLY A 122 -9.62 -4.48 -15.16
N PHE A 123 -10.41 -3.79 -14.34
CA PHE A 123 -11.60 -3.07 -14.78
C PHE A 123 -11.22 -1.68 -15.29
N GLU A 124 -11.90 -1.20 -16.35
CA GLU A 124 -11.67 0.12 -16.94
C GLU A 124 -11.93 1.25 -15.95
N ASP A 125 -12.89 1.05 -15.04
CA ASP A 125 -13.30 1.99 -14.01
C ASP A 125 -12.62 1.73 -12.65
N SER A 126 -11.46 1.06 -12.66
CA SER A 126 -10.66 0.80 -11.46
C SER A 126 -10.01 2.06 -10.90
N ASP A 127 -10.13 2.24 -9.59
CA ASP A 127 -9.48 3.28 -8.79
C ASP A 127 -8.02 2.94 -8.42
N ALA A 128 -7.52 1.74 -8.77
CA ALA A 128 -6.21 1.25 -8.33
C ALA A 128 -5.05 2.13 -8.82
N LEU A 129 -5.04 2.52 -10.10
CA LEU A 129 -3.95 3.33 -10.65
C LEU A 129 -3.93 4.73 -10.03
N GLN A 130 -5.10 5.32 -9.81
CA GLN A 130 -5.25 6.60 -9.14
C GLN A 130 -4.67 6.51 -7.71
N ASN A 131 -5.19 5.61 -6.89
CA ASN A 131 -4.83 5.50 -5.48
C ASN A 131 -3.33 5.19 -5.30
N VAL A 132 -2.74 4.32 -6.13
CA VAL A 132 -1.30 4.04 -6.08
C VAL A 132 -0.47 5.28 -6.45
N THR A 133 -0.87 6.01 -7.51
CA THR A 133 -0.16 7.24 -7.91
C THR A 133 -0.19 8.28 -6.79
N GLU A 134 -1.36 8.46 -6.17
CA GLU A 134 -1.54 9.37 -5.04
C GLU A 134 -0.69 8.95 -3.84
N ALA A 135 -0.66 7.65 -3.50
CA ALA A 135 0.14 7.15 -2.39
C ALA A 135 1.66 7.31 -2.62
N LEU A 136 2.14 7.05 -3.85
CA LEU A 136 3.53 7.29 -4.23
C LEU A 136 3.89 8.77 -4.08
N LEU A 137 3.02 9.68 -4.52
CA LEU A 137 3.25 11.11 -4.35
C LEU A 137 3.20 11.52 -2.86
N ALA A 138 2.20 11.06 -2.12
CA ALA A 138 2.02 11.34 -0.70
C ALA A 138 3.26 10.95 0.11
N SER A 139 3.83 9.76 -0.14
CA SER A 139 5.03 9.26 0.54
C SER A 139 6.29 10.15 0.37
N LYS A 140 6.29 11.05 -0.63
CA LYS A 140 7.37 12.04 -0.83
C LYS A 140 7.08 13.41 -0.22
N LEU A 141 5.82 13.73 0.05
CA LEU A 141 5.38 15.06 0.46
C LEU A 141 5.11 15.16 1.95
N VAL A 142 4.58 14.10 2.57
CA VAL A 142 4.24 14.13 3.99
C VAL A 142 5.47 13.95 4.87
N SER A 143 5.42 14.52 6.07
CA SER A 143 6.44 14.27 7.10
C SER A 143 6.41 12.80 7.55
N PRO A 144 7.50 12.29 8.13
CA PRO A 144 7.52 10.94 8.69
C PRO A 144 6.32 10.64 9.60
N GLY A 145 5.75 9.45 9.44
CA GLY A 145 4.49 9.06 10.07
C GLY A 145 3.78 7.95 9.30
N ILE A 146 2.62 7.54 9.80
CA ILE A 146 1.79 6.50 9.18
C ILE A 146 0.51 7.15 8.64
N TYR A 147 0.20 6.84 7.39
CA TYR A 147 -0.89 7.46 6.65
C TYR A 147 -1.67 6.43 5.84
N LEU A 148 -2.86 6.81 5.44
CA LEU A 148 -3.65 6.14 4.43
C LEU A 148 -3.92 7.13 3.29
N SER A 149 -3.65 6.75 2.04
CA SER A 149 -3.92 7.57 0.85
C SER A 149 -4.99 6.91 -0.01
N PHE A 150 -6.12 7.59 -0.21
CA PHE A 150 -7.27 7.05 -0.96
C PHE A 150 -8.16 8.16 -1.53
N HIS A 151 -8.57 8.02 -2.80
CA HIS A 151 -9.50 8.92 -3.49
C HIS A 151 -9.17 10.42 -3.31
N GLY A 152 -7.92 10.80 -3.55
CA GLY A 152 -7.44 12.19 -3.53
C GLY A 152 -7.21 12.75 -2.13
N ARG A 153 -7.25 11.93 -1.08
CA ARG A 153 -7.04 12.35 0.32
C ARG A 153 -5.96 11.53 1.00
N VAL A 154 -5.19 12.20 1.85
CA VAL A 154 -4.22 11.56 2.76
C VAL A 154 -4.73 11.73 4.19
N PHE A 155 -4.93 10.62 4.87
CA PHE A 155 -5.41 10.54 6.25
C PHE A 155 -4.24 10.17 7.17
N LYS A 156 -4.10 10.85 8.30
CA LYS A 156 -3.08 10.51 9.29
C LYS A 156 -3.63 9.46 10.24
N VAL A 157 -2.85 8.41 10.49
CA VAL A 157 -3.17 7.36 11.44
C VAL A 157 -2.64 7.78 12.82
N PRO A 158 -3.37 7.57 13.92
CA PRO A 158 -4.59 6.77 14.08
C PRO A 158 -5.89 7.50 13.70
N GLY A 159 -7.01 6.77 13.73
CA GLY A 159 -8.35 7.37 13.58
C GLY A 159 -8.89 7.42 12.15
N VAL A 160 -8.52 6.45 11.31
CA VAL A 160 -9.06 6.31 9.95
C VAL A 160 -9.98 5.09 9.89
N LYS A 161 -11.14 5.20 9.24
CA LYS A 161 -12.04 4.05 9.02
C LYS A 161 -12.53 3.99 7.57
N LYS A 162 -12.94 2.78 7.13
CA LYS A 162 -13.59 2.59 5.82
C LYS A 162 -15.05 3.06 5.92
N ASN A 163 -15.41 4.04 5.09
CA ASN A 163 -16.79 4.44 4.86
C ASN A 163 -17.36 3.55 3.75
N ARG A 164 -18.17 2.55 4.13
CA ARG A 164 -18.75 1.58 3.20
C ARG A 164 -19.82 2.20 2.31
N ASP A 165 -20.61 3.13 2.84
CA ASP A 165 -21.71 3.77 2.10
C ASP A 165 -21.18 4.63 0.95
N ARG A 166 -20.04 5.30 1.17
CA ARG A 166 -19.39 6.15 0.15
C ARG A 166 -18.30 5.42 -0.63
N GLY A 167 -18.02 4.15 -0.32
CA GLY A 167 -16.94 3.39 -0.96
C GLY A 167 -15.57 4.05 -0.82
N THR A 168 -15.23 4.60 0.35
CA THR A 168 -13.95 5.31 0.57
C THR A 168 -13.48 5.22 2.03
N PHE A 169 -12.55 6.07 2.45
CA PHE A 169 -12.08 6.21 3.82
C PHE A 169 -12.38 7.61 4.38
N GLU A 170 -12.49 7.70 5.70
CA GLU A 170 -12.72 8.96 6.41
C GLU A 170 -11.97 8.99 7.74
N GLN A 171 -11.68 10.21 8.20
CA GLN A 171 -11.16 10.44 9.55
C GLN A 171 -12.32 10.34 10.54
N VAL A 172 -12.09 9.67 11.66
CA VAL A 172 -12.98 9.64 12.81
C VAL A 172 -12.46 10.69 13.79
N GLU A 173 -13.36 11.55 14.27
CA GLU A 173 -13.08 12.50 15.35
C GLU A 173 -12.90 11.79 16.69
#